data_AF-K0V0W6-F1
#
_entry.id   AF-K0V0W6-F1
#
_cell.length_a   1.000
_cell.length_b   1.000
_cell.length_c   1.000
_cell.angle_alpha   90.00
_cell.angle_beta   90.00
_cell.angle_gamma   90.00
#
_symmetry.space_group_name_H-M   'P 1'
#
loop_
_entity.id
_entity.type
_entity.pdbx_description
1 polymer ?
#
loop_
_entity_poly.entity_id
_entity_poly.type
_entity_poly.pdbx_seq_one_letter_code
_entity_poly.pdbx_strand_id
1 'polypeptide(L)'
;QNLGSVSTQAVYDVLRACVNAGLVRRIEPAGSSARYETRAGDNHHHLVCRVCGVVADVDCAVGEAPCLEPSDLAGFAVDEAEVVFWGICADCQKATASA
;
A
#
# COMPACT_ATOMS: atom_id res chain seq x y z
N GLN A 1 11.05 -15.83 -22.34
CA GLN A 1 10.30 -17.05 -21.97
C GLN A 1 8.82 -16.70 -21.97
N ASN A 2 7.98 -17.50 -22.62
CA ASN A 2 6.52 -17.33 -22.59
C ASN A 2 5.96 -18.42 -21.67
N LEU A 3 5.40 -18.04 -20.53
CA LEU A 3 5.00 -18.95 -19.43
C LEU A 3 3.68 -19.71 -19.71
N GLY A 4 3.08 -19.58 -20.90
CA GLY A 4 1.76 -20.14 -21.17
C GLY A 4 0.65 -19.39 -20.42
N SER A 5 -0.51 -20.03 -20.22
CA SER A 5 -1.60 -19.44 -19.43
C SER A 5 -1.47 -19.84 -17.95
N VAL A 6 -1.45 -18.86 -17.06
CA VAL A 6 -1.52 -19.05 -15.60
C VAL A 6 -2.93 -18.70 -15.13
N SER A 7 -3.50 -19.48 -14.22
CA SER A 7 -4.80 -19.17 -13.63
C SER A 7 -4.70 -18.05 -12.59
N THR A 8 -5.76 -17.27 -12.42
CA THR A 8 -5.85 -16.25 -11.36
C THR A 8 -5.59 -16.84 -9.97
N GLN A 9 -6.11 -18.05 -9.71
CA GLN A 9 -5.88 -18.75 -8.45
C GLN A 9 -4.39 -19.01 -8.21
N ALA A 10 -3.68 -19.54 -9.21
CA ALA A 10 -2.25 -19.81 -9.10
C ALA A 10 -1.43 -18.53 -8.83
N VAL A 11 -1.83 -17.40 -9.43
CA VAL A 11 -1.21 -16.09 -9.13
C VAL A 11 -1.41 -15.70 -7.66
N TYR A 12 -2.64 -15.78 -7.14
CA TYR A 12 -2.90 -15.43 -5.74
C TYR A 12 -2.28 -16.41 -4.74
N ASP A 13 -2.11 -17.68 -5.09
CA ASP A 13 -1.40 -18.65 -4.26
C ASP A 13 0.09 -18.31 -4.15
N VAL A 14 0.73 -17.92 -5.26
CA VAL A 14 2.12 -17.45 -5.26
C VAL A 14 2.25 -16.15 -4.48
N LEU A 15 1.37 -15.17 -4.71
CA LEU A 15 1.40 -13.90 -3.96
C LEU A 15 1.24 -14.12 -2.46
N ARG A 16 0.35 -15.02 -2.04
CA ARG A 16 0.20 -15.41 -0.63
C ARG A 16 1.48 -16.04 -0.08
N ALA A 17 2.13 -16.93 -0.83
CA ALA A 17 3.39 -17.53 -0.42
C ALA A 17 4.50 -16.47 -0.27
N CYS A 18 4.56 -15.49 -1.18
CA CYS A 18 5.50 -14.37 -1.08
C CYS A 18 5.22 -13.48 0.14
N VAL A 19 3.94 -13.20 0.47
CA VAL A 19 3.57 -12.46 1.69
C VAL A 19 4.02 -13.21 2.94
N ASN A 20 3.72 -14.51 3.02
CA ASN A 20 4.12 -15.34 4.16
C ASN A 20 5.64 -15.43 4.32
N ALA A 21 6.39 -15.31 3.23
CA ALA A 21 7.85 -15.28 3.23
C ALA A 21 8.44 -13.89 3.49
N GLY A 22 7.62 -12.84 3.65
CA GLY A 22 8.05 -11.45 3.82
C GLY A 22 8.68 -10.83 2.56
N LEU A 23 8.49 -11.45 1.39
CA LEU A 23 9.07 -10.98 0.12
C LEU A 23 8.24 -9.88 -0.54
N VAL A 24 6.95 -9.83 -0.25
CA VAL A 24 6.04 -8.78 -0.69
C VAL A 24 5.11 -8.40 0.46
N ARG A 25 4.68 -7.15 0.48
CA ARG A 25 3.60 -6.68 1.36
C ARG A 25 2.30 -6.65 0.58
N ARG A 26 1.19 -7.02 1.23
CA ARG A 26 -0.17 -6.85 0.70
C ARG A 26 -0.78 -5.64 1.37
N ILE A 27 -1.36 -4.74 0.58
CA ILE A 27 -2.10 -3.57 1.06
C ILE A 27 -3.51 -3.61 0.49
N GLU A 28 -4.48 -3.14 1.26
CA GLU A 28 -5.87 -3.06 0.81
C GLU A 28 -6.51 -1.75 1.24
N PRO A 29 -6.15 -0.62 0.58
CA PRO A 29 -6.78 0.66 0.84
C PRO A 29 -8.30 0.53 0.67
N ALA A 30 -9.05 1.02 1.65
CA ALA A 30 -10.51 0.93 1.67
C ALA A 30 -11.15 1.33 0.34
N GLY A 31 -11.95 0.44 -0.25
CA GLY A 31 -12.61 0.68 -1.54
C GLY A 31 -11.75 0.40 -2.78
N SER A 32 -10.59 -0.24 -2.63
CA SER A 32 -9.74 -0.69 -3.75
C SER A 32 -9.45 -2.18 -3.70
N SER A 33 -9.08 -2.78 -4.83
CA SER A 33 -8.57 -4.16 -4.87
C SER A 33 -7.23 -4.26 -4.13
N ALA A 34 -7.01 -5.38 -3.43
CA ALA A 34 -5.72 -5.68 -2.83
C ALA A 34 -4.55 -5.48 -3.82
N ARG A 35 -3.53 -4.76 -3.38
CA ARG A 35 -2.29 -4.53 -4.11
C ARG A 35 -1.14 -5.23 -3.40
N TYR A 36 -0.09 -5.52 -4.15
CA TYR A 36 1.11 -6.19 -3.66
C TYR A 36 2.34 -5.40 -4.08
N GLU A 37 3.26 -5.19 -3.15
CA GLU A 37 4.48 -4.40 -3.37
C GLU A 37 5.72 -5.16 -2.90
N THR A 38 6.83 -5.00 -3.61
CA THR A 38 8.13 -5.62 -3.27
C THR A 38 8.92 -4.82 -2.26
N ARG A 39 8.54 -3.55 -2.05
CA ARG A 39 9.12 -2.68 -1.04
C ARG A 39 8.55 -3.11 0.33
N ALA A 40 9.11 -4.18 0.86
CA ALA A 40 8.73 -4.75 2.15
C ALA A 40 9.84 -4.49 3.17
N GLY A 41 9.46 -4.09 4.40
CA GLY A 41 10.40 -3.95 5.51
C GLY A 41 10.98 -2.55 5.73
N ASP A 42 10.45 -1.52 5.08
CA ASP A 42 10.67 -0.13 5.46
C ASP A 42 9.37 0.56 5.89
N ASN A 43 9.51 1.69 6.58
CA ASN A 43 8.37 2.44 7.08
C ASN A 43 7.93 3.49 6.06
N HIS A 44 7.12 3.06 5.09
CA HIS A 44 6.47 3.93 4.13
C HIS A 44 4.95 3.75 4.19
N HIS A 45 4.25 4.72 3.60
CA HIS A 45 2.80 4.87 3.62
C HIS A 45 2.29 5.14 2.22
N HIS A 46 0.96 5.15 2.05
CA HIS A 46 0.35 5.25 0.73
C HIS A 46 -0.48 6.53 0.58
N LEU A 47 -0.29 7.23 -0.53
CA LEU A 47 -1.16 8.31 -1.01
C LEU A 47 -2.09 7.75 -2.09
N VAL A 48 -3.40 7.83 -1.88
CA VAL A 48 -4.41 7.31 -2.80
C VAL A 48 -5.25 8.44 -3.38
N CYS A 49 -5.32 8.50 -4.71
CA CYS A 49 -6.18 9.45 -5.39
C CYS A 49 -7.64 9.01 -5.35
N ARG A 50 -8.53 9.90 -4.89
CA ARG A 50 -9.98 9.66 -4.87
C ARG A 50 -10.65 9.62 -6.25
N VAL A 51 -9.99 10.15 -7.28
CA VAL A 51 -10.57 10.27 -8.64
C VAL A 51 -10.18 9.07 -9.49
N CYS A 52 -8.88 8.78 -9.62
CA CYS A 52 -8.40 7.71 -10.50
C CYS A 52 -7.89 6.47 -9.76
N GLY A 53 -7.78 6.51 -8.43
CA GLY A 53 -7.27 5.38 -7.64
C GLY A 53 -5.77 5.11 -7.78
N VAL A 54 -4.99 6.02 -8.38
CA VAL A 54 -3.53 5.91 -8.38
C VAL A 54 -3.01 5.91 -6.94
N VAL A 55 -2.01 5.06 -6.69
CA VAL A 55 -1.33 4.92 -5.40
C VAL A 55 0.12 5.34 -5.58
N ALA A 56 0.62 6.17 -4.67
CA ALA A 56 2.02 6.57 -4.61
C ALA A 56 2.57 6.34 -3.20
N ASP A 57 3.83 5.93 -3.12
CA ASP A 57 4.51 5.73 -1.84
C ASP A 57 4.97 7.08 -1.28
N VAL A 58 4.87 7.21 0.04
CA VAL A 58 5.48 8.32 0.80
C VAL A 58 6.21 7.74 1.99
N ASP A 59 7.47 8.12 2.16
CA ASP A 59 8.23 7.70 3.34
C ASP A 59 7.57 8.26 4.60
N CYS A 60 7.61 7.51 5.71
CA CYS A 60 7.14 8.01 6.99
C CYS A 60 7.83 9.35 7.31
N ALA A 61 7.08 10.26 7.93
CA ALA A 61 7.49 11.65 8.09
C ALA A 61 8.87 11.78 8.77
N VAL A 62 9.90 12.00 7.95
CA VAL A 62 11.21 12.53 8.34
C VAL A 62 11.95 11.72 9.43
N GLY A 63 12.17 10.43 9.18
CA GLY A 63 13.23 9.64 9.83
C GLY A 63 12.89 8.97 11.17
N GLU A 64 11.88 9.45 11.89
CA GLU A 64 11.26 8.71 13.00
C GLU A 64 10.00 7.97 12.50
N ALA A 65 9.61 6.91 13.18
CA ALA A 65 8.45 6.08 12.86
C ALA A 65 7.28 6.31 13.84
N PRO A 66 6.80 7.54 14.05
CA PRO A 66 5.79 7.84 15.08
C PRO A 66 4.47 7.12 14.83
N CYS A 67 4.20 6.67 13.60
CA CYS A 67 3.05 5.85 13.27
C CYS A 67 3.07 4.46 13.96
N LEU A 68 4.25 3.94 14.33
CA LEU A 68 4.40 2.68 15.07
C LEU A 68 4.35 2.89 16.59
N GLU A 69 4.45 4.14 17.06
CA GLU A 69 4.39 4.51 18.48
C GLU A 69 3.16 5.39 18.75
N PRO A 70 1.95 4.82 18.75
CA PRO A 70 0.75 5.58 19.11
C PRO A 70 0.88 6.14 20.53
N SER A 71 0.30 7.33 20.75
CA SER A 71 0.39 8.02 22.05
C SER A 71 -0.16 7.23 23.24
N ASP A 72 -1.03 6.26 22.97
CA ASP A 72 -1.52 5.28 23.94
C ASP A 72 -1.59 3.91 23.26
N LEU A 73 -0.85 2.94 23.79
CA LEU A 73 -0.85 1.56 23.29
C LEU A 73 -2.08 0.77 23.75
N ALA A 74 -2.83 1.23 24.76
CA ALA A 74 -4.00 0.54 25.33
C ALA A 74 -3.78 -0.96 25.66
N GLY A 75 -2.52 -1.35 25.93
CA GLY A 75 -2.12 -2.74 26.20
C GLY A 75 -1.86 -3.61 24.97
N PHE A 76 -1.87 -3.07 23.75
CA PHE A 76 -1.55 -3.80 22.52
C PHE A 76 -0.03 -3.92 22.32
N ALA A 77 0.40 -5.06 21.77
CA ALA A 77 1.72 -5.21 21.16
C ALA A 77 1.59 -4.87 19.67
N VAL A 78 2.08 -3.70 19.27
CA VAL A 78 2.00 -3.21 17.89
C VAL A 78 3.21 -3.74 17.10
N ASP A 79 2.93 -4.42 15.99
CA ASP A 79 3.93 -4.94 15.05
C ASP A 79 3.85 -4.27 13.66
N GLU A 80 2.72 -3.63 13.34
CA GLU A 80 2.50 -2.92 12.08
C GLU A 80 1.62 -1.67 12.26
N ALA A 81 1.89 -0.64 11.46
CA ALA A 81 1.00 0.49 11.26
C ALA A 81 0.76 0.73 9.76
N GLU A 82 -0.50 0.90 9.38
CA GLU A 82 -0.89 1.27 8.02
C GLU A 82 -1.46 2.69 8.03
N VAL A 83 -0.81 3.59 7.29
CA VAL A 83 -1.27 4.98 7.11
C VAL A 83 -1.60 5.19 5.64
N VAL A 84 -2.84 5.60 5.38
CA VAL A 84 -3.31 5.90 4.03
C VAL A 84 -3.79 7.35 3.96
N PHE A 85 -3.11 8.15 3.14
CA PHE A 85 -3.49 9.52 2.83
C PHE A 85 -4.40 9.53 1.60
N TRP A 86 -5.55 10.19 1.70
CA TRP A 86 -6.50 10.26 0.60
C TRP A 86 -6.59 11.68 0.04
N GLY A 87 -6.33 11.84 -1.26
CA GLY A 87 -6.28 13.15 -1.93
C GLY A 87 -6.64 13.09 -3.41
N ILE A 88 -6.20 14.10 -4.18
CA ILE A 88 -6.36 14.15 -5.64
C ILE A 88 -4.96 14.28 -6.24
N CYS A 89 -4.57 13.38 -7.16
CA CYS A 89 -3.26 13.44 -7.79
C CYS A 89 -3.14 14.65 -8.74
N ALA A 90 -1.90 15.02 -9.09
CA ALA A 90 -1.64 16.17 -9.95
C ALA A 90 -2.35 16.09 -11.31
N ASP A 91 -2.44 14.89 -11.90
CA ASP A 91 -3.10 14.69 -13.20
C ASP A 91 -4.61 14.94 -13.10
N CYS A 92 -5.25 14.45 -12.05
CA CYS A 92 -6.67 14.69 -11.82
C CYS A 92 -6.95 16.15 -11.43
N GLN A 93 -6.06 16.81 -10.69
CA GLN A 93 -6.20 18.24 -10.41
C GLN A 93 -6.14 19.08 -11.69
N LYS A 94 -5.20 18.77 -12.60
CA LYS A 94 -5.07 19.45 -13.91
C LYS A 94 -6.28 19.19 -14.82
N ALA A 95 -6.80 17.96 -14.83
CA ALA A 95 -7.99 17.61 -15.60
C ALA A 95 -9.23 18.40 -15.15
N THR A 96 -9.42 18.56 -13.83
CA THR A 96 -10.53 19.36 -13.28
C THR A 96 -10.35 20.86 -13.52
N ALA A 97 -9.11 21.37 -13.51
CA ALA A 97 -8.83 22.78 -13.75
C ALA A 97 -8.96 23.20 -15.24
N SER A 98 -8.99 22.23 -16.15
CA SER A 98 -9.10 22.44 -17.59
C SER A 98 -10.53 22.25 -18.12
N ALA A 99 -11.48 21.99 -17.22
CA ALA A 99 -12.91 21.78 -17.49
C ALA A 99 -13.72 22.98 -16.97
#